data_AF-A0A135LCL3-F1
#
_entry.id   AF-A0A135LCL3-F1
#
_cell.length_a   1.000
_cell.length_b   1.000
_cell.length_c   1.000
_cell.angle_alpha   90.00
_cell.angle_beta   90.00
_cell.angle_gamma   90.00
#
_symmetry.space_group_name_H-M   'P 1'
#
loop_
_entity.id
_entity.type
_entity.pdbx_description
1 polymer ?
#
loop_
_entity_poly.entity_id
_entity_poly.type
_entity_poly.pdbx_seq_one_letter_code
_entity_poly.pdbx_strand_id
1 'polypeptide(L)'
;MPRHNLERVLVDHPYNDRRIFVLSAVHDAIYYLRHEPHLRDDVIDTLEEIAHEMGVSISSAVVEHDPQFERLCRNLELMLPVLIRILSKHNDEETDRDVADDLISCIPSVLQQPKKWNPDVEEISDEEAFEEQQRNRCPLHHR
;
A
#
# COMPACT_ATOMS: atom_id res chain seq x y z
N MET A 1 -20.40 -28.52 5.81
CA MET A 1 -18.96 -28.13 5.83
C MET A 1 -18.92 -26.61 5.89
N PRO A 2 -18.49 -25.97 7.00
CA PRO A 2 -18.62 -24.53 7.16
C PRO A 2 -17.43 -23.83 6.48
N ARG A 3 -17.65 -23.31 5.27
CA ARG A 3 -16.70 -22.43 4.57
C ARG A 3 -16.75 -20.97 5.05
N HIS A 4 -17.68 -20.63 5.95
CA HIS A 4 -17.94 -19.24 6.39
C HIS A 4 -17.13 -18.77 7.62
N ASN A 5 -16.14 -19.55 8.09
CA ASN A 5 -15.31 -19.17 9.24
C ASN A 5 -13.89 -18.73 8.87
N LEU A 6 -13.45 -18.86 7.61
CA LEU A 6 -12.11 -18.41 7.18
C LEU A 6 -12.10 -16.92 6.79
N GLU A 7 -13.17 -16.44 6.15
CA GLU A 7 -13.32 -15.01 5.77
C GLU A 7 -13.30 -14.07 6.99
N ARG A 8 -13.86 -14.50 8.12
CA ARG A 8 -13.81 -13.72 9.38
C ARG A 8 -12.46 -13.73 10.08
N VAL A 9 -11.62 -14.74 9.83
CA VAL A 9 -10.30 -14.84 10.49
C VAL A 9 -9.26 -13.96 9.80
N LEU A 10 -9.46 -13.66 8.52
CA LEU A 10 -8.60 -12.72 7.78
C LEU A 10 -8.90 -11.25 8.14
N VAL A 11 -10.14 -10.91 8.49
CA VAL A 11 -10.52 -9.54 8.89
C VAL A 11 -9.89 -9.11 10.23
N ASP A 12 -9.63 -10.06 11.13
CA ASP A 12 -9.06 -9.78 12.46
C ASP A 12 -7.57 -10.23 12.58
N HIS A 13 -6.84 -10.33 11.47
CA HIS A 13 -5.43 -10.74 11.52
C HIS A 13 -4.53 -9.53 11.82
N PRO A 14 -3.68 -9.57 12.87
CA PRO A 14 -2.79 -8.45 13.24
C PRO A 14 -1.87 -7.97 12.11
N TYR A 15 -1.57 -8.84 11.13
CA TYR A 15 -0.86 -8.47 9.92
C TYR A 15 -1.66 -7.49 9.05
N ASN A 16 -2.94 -7.76 8.83
CA ASN A 16 -3.79 -6.96 7.95
C ASN A 16 -4.01 -5.57 8.54
N ASP A 17 -4.18 -5.46 9.86
CA ASP A 17 -4.24 -4.17 10.55
C ASP A 17 -2.97 -3.36 10.33
N ARG A 18 -1.79 -3.98 10.53
CA ARG A 18 -0.49 -3.31 10.32
C ARG A 18 -0.31 -2.89 8.86
N ARG A 19 -0.70 -3.76 7.93
CA ARG A 19 -0.61 -3.51 6.51
C ARG A 19 -1.49 -2.34 6.08
N ILE A 20 -2.74 -2.31 6.55
CA ILE A 20 -3.69 -1.22 6.32
C ILE A 20 -3.18 0.08 6.96
N PHE A 21 -2.65 0.01 8.18
CA PHE A 21 -2.08 1.17 8.88
C PHE A 21 -0.96 1.80 8.06
N VAL A 22 0.09 1.04 7.69
CA VAL A 22 1.25 1.59 6.96
C VAL A 22 0.82 2.18 5.62
N LEU A 23 -0.03 1.48 4.86
CA LEU A 23 -0.49 1.98 3.56
C LEU A 23 -1.34 3.24 3.69
N SER A 24 -2.30 3.26 4.62
CA SER A 24 -3.17 4.41 4.85
C SER A 24 -2.35 5.62 5.30
N ALA A 25 -1.45 5.43 6.27
CA ALA A 25 -0.63 6.49 6.83
C ALA A 25 0.32 7.11 5.79
N VAL A 26 0.93 6.29 4.91
CA VAL A 26 1.76 6.81 3.81
C VAL A 26 0.91 7.59 2.80
N HIS A 27 -0.27 7.08 2.44
CA HIS A 27 -1.16 7.77 1.50
C HIS A 27 -1.68 9.10 2.06
N ASP A 28 -2.04 9.14 3.34
CA ASP A 28 -2.49 10.35 4.03
C ASP A 28 -1.35 11.37 4.12
N ALA A 29 -0.13 10.93 4.47
CA ALA A 29 1.05 11.80 4.46
C ALA A 29 1.29 12.45 3.10
N ILE A 30 1.22 11.68 2.01
CA ILE A 30 1.34 12.19 0.63
C ILE A 30 0.24 13.22 0.34
N TYR A 31 -1.00 12.93 0.71
CA TYR A 31 -2.13 13.82 0.49
C TYR A 31 -1.96 15.14 1.25
N TYR A 32 -1.60 15.08 2.53
CA TYR A 32 -1.44 16.28 3.37
C TYR A 32 -0.26 17.14 2.92
N LEU A 33 0.89 16.55 2.56
CA LEU A 33 2.01 17.33 2.01
C LEU A 33 1.63 18.08 0.73
N ARG A 34 0.74 17.52 -0.09
CA ARG A 34 0.34 18.13 -1.36
C ARG A 34 -0.80 19.15 -1.24
N HIS A 35 -1.62 19.05 -0.20
CA HIS A 35 -2.90 19.77 -0.16
C HIS A 35 -3.15 20.51 1.15
N GLU A 36 -2.50 20.12 2.23
CA GLU A 36 -2.77 20.60 3.59
C GLU A 36 -1.47 20.94 4.34
N PRO A 37 -0.73 21.99 3.92
CA PRO A 37 0.58 22.33 4.47
C PRO A 37 0.56 22.71 5.96
N HIS A 38 -0.62 23.00 6.52
CA HIS A 38 -0.79 23.29 7.94
C HIS A 38 -0.71 22.03 8.82
N LEU A 39 -0.82 20.84 8.24
CA LEU A 39 -0.70 19.54 8.92
C LEU A 39 0.71 18.94 8.81
N ARG A 40 1.71 19.74 8.39
CA ARG A 40 3.08 19.27 8.16
C ARG A 40 3.68 18.58 9.40
N ASP A 41 3.51 19.17 10.58
CA ASP A 41 4.05 18.61 11.81
C ASP A 41 3.38 17.26 12.14
N ASP A 42 2.06 17.15 11.91
CA ASP A 42 1.33 15.87 12.05
C ASP A 42 1.82 14.82 11.04
N VAL A 43 2.19 15.24 9.83
CA VAL A 43 2.83 14.34 8.84
C VAL A 43 4.18 13.86 9.36
N ILE A 44 5.02 14.74 9.91
CA ILE A 44 6.32 14.34 10.47
C ILE A 44 6.13 13.30 11.57
N ASP A 45 5.23 13.54 12.51
CA ASP A 45 4.91 12.61 13.61
C ASP A 45 4.41 11.26 13.05
N THR A 46 3.56 11.28 12.03
CA THR A 46 3.06 10.07 11.35
C THR A 46 4.20 9.30 10.68
N LEU A 47 5.11 9.99 9.98
CA LEU A 47 6.26 9.35 9.32
C LEU A 47 7.22 8.74 10.35
N GLU A 48 7.40 9.38 11.51
CA GLU A 48 8.16 8.81 12.62
C GLU A 48 7.49 7.54 13.14
N GLU A 49 6.18 7.53 13.37
CA GLU A 49 5.44 6.34 13.81
C GLU A 49 5.62 5.17 12.82
N ILE A 50 5.47 5.43 11.52
CA ILE A 50 5.72 4.44 10.48
C ILE A 50 7.16 3.92 10.59
N ALA A 51 8.16 4.80 10.73
CA ALA A 51 9.56 4.39 10.83
C ALA A 51 9.81 3.42 11.99
N HIS A 52 9.15 3.62 13.14
CA HIS A 52 9.25 2.72 14.29
C HIS A 52 8.61 1.35 14.03
N GLU A 53 7.56 1.28 13.22
CA GLU A 53 6.86 0.04 12.86
C GLU A 53 7.56 -0.78 11.76
N MET A 54 8.55 -0.24 11.05
CA MET A 54 9.14 -0.89 9.87
C MET A 54 9.74 -2.27 10.19
N GLY A 55 10.50 -2.40 11.28
CA GLY A 55 11.14 -3.68 11.61
C GLY A 55 10.14 -4.81 11.83
N VAL A 56 9.01 -4.50 12.49
CA VAL A 56 7.93 -5.47 12.71
C VAL A 56 7.14 -5.71 11.43
N SER A 57 6.87 -4.66 10.65
CA SER A 57 6.16 -4.74 9.37
C SER A 57 6.89 -5.64 8.37
N ILE A 58 8.20 -5.46 8.21
CA ILE A 58 9.06 -6.29 7.37
C ILE A 58 9.00 -7.75 7.82
N SER A 59 9.20 -8.00 9.12
CA SER A 59 9.19 -9.36 9.67
C SER A 59 7.84 -10.05 9.44
N SER A 60 6.74 -9.30 9.60
CA SER A 60 5.38 -9.81 9.37
C SER A 60 5.15 -10.13 7.89
N ALA A 61 5.58 -9.25 6.98
CA ALA A 61 5.44 -9.45 5.54
C ALA A 61 6.17 -10.71 5.04
N VAL A 62 7.36 -10.99 5.59
CA VAL A 62 8.13 -12.21 5.27
C VAL A 62 7.40 -13.47 5.72
N VAL A 63 6.81 -13.45 6.93
CA VAL A 63 6.04 -14.58 7.48
C VAL A 63 4.79 -14.87 6.67
N GLU A 64 4.10 -13.81 6.24
CA GLU A 64 2.87 -13.90 5.44
C GLU A 64 3.13 -14.02 3.93
N HIS A 65 4.41 -14.09 3.51
CA HIS A 65 4.82 -14.20 2.12
C HIS A 65 4.26 -13.10 1.20
N ASP A 66 4.20 -11.84 1.67
CA ASP A 66 3.80 -10.68 0.89
C ASP A 66 5.02 -9.86 0.42
N PRO A 67 5.62 -10.20 -0.73
CA PRO A 67 6.84 -9.54 -1.21
C PRO A 67 6.60 -8.08 -1.63
N GLN A 68 5.36 -7.69 -1.94
CA GLN A 68 5.06 -6.31 -2.32
C GLN A 68 5.04 -5.41 -1.09
N PHE A 69 4.38 -5.86 -0.02
CA PHE A 69 4.38 -5.12 1.23
C PHE A 69 5.76 -5.11 1.90
N GLU A 70 6.50 -6.23 1.85
CA GLU A 70 7.89 -6.26 2.31
C GLU A 70 8.73 -5.20 1.59
N ARG A 71 8.61 -5.11 0.25
CA ARG A 71 9.34 -4.14 -0.56
C ARG A 71 8.97 -2.70 -0.20
N LEU A 72 7.69 -2.40 0.02
CA LEU A 72 7.26 -1.09 0.52
C LEU A 72 7.96 -0.77 1.84
N CYS A 73 7.88 -1.66 2.82
CA CYS A 73 8.47 -1.42 4.14
C CYS A 73 9.99 -1.24 4.07
N ARG A 74 10.69 -2.00 3.20
CA ARG A 74 12.14 -1.82 2.98
C ARG A 74 12.48 -0.48 2.34
N ASN A 75 11.70 -0.03 1.36
CA ASN A 75 11.90 1.29 0.75
C ASN A 75 11.69 2.39 1.79
N LEU A 76 10.63 2.29 2.60
CA LEU A 76 10.33 3.24 3.66
C LEU A 76 11.39 3.24 4.76
N GLU A 77 11.86 2.07 5.21
CA GLU A 77 12.94 1.92 6.20
C GLU A 77 14.20 2.71 5.78
N LEU A 78 14.50 2.73 4.48
CA LEU A 78 15.64 3.47 3.93
C LEU A 78 15.38 4.98 3.78
N MET A 79 14.17 5.36 3.35
CA MET A 79 13.87 6.73 2.94
C MET A 79 13.36 7.60 4.08
N LEU A 80 12.53 7.07 4.99
CA LEU A 80 11.86 7.85 6.04
C LEU A 80 12.81 8.72 6.87
N PRO A 81 13.99 8.25 7.34
CA PRO A 81 14.89 9.10 8.12
C PRO A 81 15.39 10.34 7.36
N VAL A 82 15.56 10.22 6.03
CA VAL A 82 16.01 11.32 5.17
C VAL A 82 14.86 12.29 4.91
N LEU A 83 13.68 11.76 4.59
CA LEU A 83 12.49 12.56 4.29
C LEU A 83 12.01 13.36 5.51
N ILE A 84 11.95 12.72 6.69
CA ILE A 84 11.64 13.39 7.97
C ILE A 84 12.62 14.54 8.21
N ARG A 85 13.92 14.30 8.06
CA ARG A 85 14.95 15.33 8.25
C ARG A 85 14.80 16.49 7.25
N ILE A 86 14.46 16.21 6.00
CA ILE A 86 14.18 17.24 4.99
C ILE A 86 12.98 18.07 5.44
N LEU A 87 11.89 17.42 5.83
CA LEU A 87 10.67 18.06 6.28
C LEU A 87 10.88 18.94 7.53
N SER A 88 11.70 18.50 8.48
CA SER A 88 12.00 19.29 9.69
C SER A 88 12.91 20.50 9.44
N LYS A 89 13.71 20.47 8.36
CA LYS A 89 14.72 21.50 8.10
C LYS A 89 14.22 22.59 7.15
N HIS A 90 13.44 22.21 6.17
CA HIS A 90 12.90 23.07 5.13
C HIS A 90 11.41 23.27 5.40
N ASN A 91 10.89 24.47 5.17
CA ASN A 91 9.48 24.79 5.46
C ASN A 91 8.90 25.58 4.29
N ASP A 92 8.79 24.89 3.15
CA ASP A 92 8.29 25.44 1.90
C ASP A 92 7.54 24.36 1.11
N GLU A 93 6.58 24.82 0.32
CA GLU A 93 5.65 23.97 -0.45
C GLU A 93 6.35 23.21 -1.61
N GLU A 94 7.51 23.68 -2.07
CA GLU A 94 8.30 22.96 -3.07
C GLU A 94 8.88 21.70 -2.46
N THR A 95 9.51 21.83 -1.28
CA THR A 95 10.04 20.69 -0.53
C THR A 95 8.95 19.68 -0.16
N ASP A 96 7.75 20.14 0.21
CA ASP A 96 6.64 19.23 0.53
C ASP A 96 6.22 18.37 -0.64
N ARG A 97 6.16 18.97 -1.83
CA ARG A 97 5.82 18.25 -3.06
C ARG A 97 6.92 17.27 -3.44
N ASP A 98 8.19 17.66 -3.31
CA ASP A 98 9.32 16.77 -3.56
C ASP A 98 9.31 15.56 -2.61
N VAL A 99 9.07 15.78 -1.32
CA VAL A 99 8.97 14.69 -0.34
C VAL A 99 7.75 13.80 -0.62
N ALA A 100 6.61 14.38 -1.02
CA ALA A 100 5.45 13.59 -1.43
C ALA A 100 5.74 12.71 -2.65
N ASP A 101 6.49 13.21 -3.63
CA ASP A 101 6.92 12.45 -4.81
C ASP A 101 7.86 11.30 -4.42
N ASP A 102 8.80 11.56 -3.52
CA ASP A 102 9.70 10.54 -2.98
C ASP A 102 8.93 9.45 -2.20
N LEU A 103 7.93 9.83 -1.40
CA LEU A 103 7.05 8.88 -0.72
C LEU A 103 6.25 8.03 -1.71
N ILE A 104 5.69 8.62 -2.77
CA ILE A 104 5.00 7.87 -3.83
C ILE A 104 5.95 6.86 -4.48
N SER A 105 7.22 7.26 -4.71
CA SER A 105 8.23 6.39 -5.31
C SER A 105 8.59 5.17 -4.45
N CYS A 106 8.40 5.26 -3.13
CA CYS A 106 8.59 4.14 -2.21
C CYS A 106 7.52 3.06 -2.37
N ILE A 107 6.33 3.41 -2.87
CA ILE A 107 5.21 2.50 -3.02
C ILE A 107 5.37 1.67 -4.30
N PRO A 108 5.46 0.33 -4.24
CA PRO A 108 5.41 -0.50 -5.43
C PRO A 108 4.16 -0.20 -6.27
N SER A 109 4.30 -0.13 -7.59
CA SER A 109 3.20 0.25 -8.50
C SER A 109 1.92 -0.59 -8.34
N VAL A 110 2.07 -1.86 -7.95
CA VAL A 110 0.95 -2.77 -7.64
C VAL A 110 0.15 -2.28 -6.42
N LEU A 111 0.81 -1.67 -5.45
CA LEU A 111 0.20 -1.12 -4.24
C LEU A 111 -0.27 0.34 -4.42
N GLN A 112 0.23 1.05 -5.44
CA GLN A 112 -0.23 2.40 -5.77
C GLN A 112 -1.68 2.44 -6.31
N GLN A 113 -2.26 1.29 -6.68
CA GLN A 113 -3.63 1.19 -7.17
C GLN A 113 -4.58 0.62 -6.09
N PRO A 114 -5.37 1.46 -5.40
CA PRO A 114 -6.33 0.97 -4.40
C PRO A 114 -7.44 0.07 -4.99
N LYS A 115 -7.65 0.06 -6.32
CA LYS A 115 -8.69 -0.74 -6.99
C LYS A 115 -8.42 -2.25 -7.06
N LYS A 116 -7.23 -2.71 -6.68
CA LYS A 116 -6.89 -4.15 -6.66
C LYS A 116 -6.61 -4.70 -5.26
N TRP A 117 -6.74 -3.89 -4.22
CA TRP A 117 -6.75 -4.42 -2.85
C TRP A 117 -8.15 -4.98 -2.54
N ASN A 118 -8.49 -6.05 -3.26
CA ASN A 118 -9.60 -6.91 -2.92
C ASN A 118 -8.95 -8.15 -2.29
N PRO A 119 -8.95 -8.30 -0.95
CA PRO A 119 -8.38 -9.47 -0.28
C PRO A 119 -9.04 -10.79 -0.72
N ASP A 120 -10.15 -10.71 -1.47
CA ASP A 120 -10.94 -11.80 -2.02
C ASP A 120 -10.55 -12.23 -3.45
N VAL A 121 -9.52 -11.63 -4.07
CA VAL A 121 -9.10 -12.05 -5.43
C VAL A 121 -7.97 -13.05 -5.29
N GLU A 122 -8.35 -14.33 -5.25
CA GLU A 122 -7.45 -15.43 -5.64
C GLU A 122 -6.78 -15.04 -6.96
N GLU A 123 -5.45 -15.21 -7.05
CA GLU A 123 -4.73 -15.06 -8.30
C GLU A 123 -5.41 -15.97 -9.34
N ILE A 124 -6.16 -15.35 -10.25
CA ILE A 124 -6.77 -16.06 -11.37
C ILE A 124 -5.60 -16.66 -12.15
N SER A 125 -5.46 -17.98 -12.06
CA SER A 125 -4.48 -18.75 -12.83
C SER A 125 -4.60 -18.36 -14.31
N ASP A 126 -3.47 -18.27 -15.02
CA ASP A 126 -3.43 -17.93 -16.45
C ASP A 126 -4.36 -18.81 -17.31
N GLU A 127 -4.78 -19.98 -16.81
CA GLU A 127 -5.77 -20.86 -17.41
C GLU A 127 -7.21 -20.31 -17.36
N GLU A 128 -7.66 -19.69 -16.26
CA GLU A 128 -9.02 -19.14 -16.14
C GLU A 128 -9.20 -17.85 -16.95
N ALA A 129 -8.15 -17.02 -17.07
CA ALA A 129 -8.17 -15.83 -17.92
C ALA A 129 -8.29 -16.17 -19.41
N PHE A 130 -7.80 -17.35 -19.84
CA PHE A 130 -7.89 -17.81 -21.22
C PHE A 130 -9.30 -18.31 -21.56
N GLU A 131 -10.00 -18.93 -20.61
CA GLU A 131 -11.37 -19.42 -20.80
C GLU A 131 -12.41 -18.28 -20.91
N GLU A 132 -12.25 -17.19 -20.15
CA GLU A 132 -13.13 -16.01 -20.27
C GLU A 132 -13.00 -15.31 -21.63
N GLN A 133 -11.80 -15.26 -22.22
CA GLN A 133 -11.61 -14.69 -23.56
C GLN A 133 -12.26 -15.54 -24.67
N GLN A 134 -12.34 -16.87 -24.51
CA GLN A 134 -13.00 -17.73 -25.48
C GLN A 134 -14.53 -17.64 -25.41
N ARG A 135 -15.11 -17.48 -24.21
CA ARG A 135 -16.56 -17.32 -24.04
C ARG A 135 -17.12 -16.07 -24.71
N ASN A 136 -16.36 -14.98 -24.75
CA ASN A 136 -16.80 -13.69 -25.31
C ASN A 136 -16.63 -13.59 -26.84
N ARG A 137 -16.17 -14.63 -27.54
CA ARG A 137 -15.89 -14.61 -28.99
C ARG A 137 -16.90 -15.33 -29.88
N CYS A 138 -18.12 -15.58 -29.43
CA CYS A 138 -19.18 -16.13 -30.29
C CYS A 138 -20.11 -15.01 -30.81
N PRO A 139 -20.03 -14.60 -32.10
CA PRO A 139 -21.07 -13.78 -32.71
C PRO A 139 -22.27 -14.68 -33.05
N LEU A 140 -23.42 -14.39 -32.45
CA LEU A 140 -24.72 -14.93 -32.85
C LEU A 140 -25.00 -14.57 -34.32
N HIS A 141 -24.91 -15.56 -35.20
CA HIS A 141 -25.45 -15.47 -36.55
C HIS A 141 -26.97 -15.49 -36.45
N HIS A 142 -27.62 -14.32 -36.54
CA HIS A 142 -29.06 -14.24 -36.75
C HIS A 142 -29.40 -14.66 -38.19
N ARG A 143 -30.22 -15.70 -38.31
CA ARG A 143 -31.10 -15.97 -39.44
C ARG A 143 -32.54 -15.91 -38.95
#